data_AF-A0A317ZKB2-F1
#
_entry.id   AF-A0A317ZKB2-F1
#
_cell.length_a   1.000
_cell.length_b   1.000
_cell.length_c   1.000
_cell.angle_alpha   90.00
_cell.angle_beta   90.00
_cell.angle_gamma   90.00
#
_symmetry.space_group_name_H-M   'P 1'
#
loop_
_entity.id
_entity.type
_entity.pdbx_description
1 polymer ?
#
loop_
_entity_poly.entity_id
_entity_poly.type
_entity_poly.pdbx_seq_one_letter_code
_entity_poly.pdbx_strand_id
1 'polypeptide(L)'
;MKKAWSQVKYREKIKKENKKNINVVVEESTVKKLKHLSKTLDMPINQIISIMTELFFKKIEDVQNQIKEEKKKKRDMLKKIYTEST
;
A
#
# COMPACT_ATOMS: atom_id res chain seq x y z
N MET A 1 -6.50 33.28 20.32
CA MET A 1 -5.73 33.17 19.05
C MET A 1 -4.72 32.01 18.99
N LYS A 2 -4.12 31.52 20.08
CA LYS A 2 -3.06 30.48 20.04
C LYS A 2 -3.45 29.16 19.33
N LYS A 3 -4.70 28.69 19.44
CA LYS A 3 -5.18 27.43 18.83
C LYS A 3 -5.20 27.43 17.29
N ALA A 4 -5.45 28.58 16.66
CA ALA A 4 -5.48 28.69 15.21
C ALA A 4 -4.05 28.67 14.62
N TRP A 5 -3.10 29.25 15.33
CA TRP A 5 -1.70 29.34 14.89
C TRP A 5 -1.01 27.97 14.85
N SER A 6 -1.30 27.09 15.82
CA SER A 6 -0.82 25.71 15.80
C SER A 6 -1.38 24.91 14.62
N GLN A 7 -2.64 25.18 14.22
CA GLN A 7 -3.26 24.52 13.06
C GLN A 7 -2.66 25.00 11.73
N VAL A 8 -2.38 26.30 11.61
CA VAL A 8 -1.71 26.87 10.42
C VAL A 8 -0.32 26.25 10.25
N LYS A 9 0.49 26.24 11.32
CA LYS A 9 1.83 25.61 11.29
C LYS A 9 1.81 24.12 10.93
N TYR A 10 0.82 23.39 11.42
CA TYR A 10 0.64 21.97 11.09
C TYR A 10 0.33 21.78 9.60
N ARG A 11 -0.56 22.60 9.02
CA ARG A 11 -0.88 22.56 7.57
C ARG A 11 0.32 22.91 6.71
N GLU A 12 1.11 23.91 7.10
CA GLU A 12 2.34 24.30 6.41
C GLU A 12 3.38 23.18 6.44
N LYS A 13 3.57 22.53 7.60
CA LYS A 13 4.45 21.37 7.74
C LYS A 13 4.04 20.22 6.83
N ILE A 14 2.75 19.86 6.81
CA ILE A 14 2.21 18.82 5.93
C ILE A 14 2.48 19.13 4.47
N LYS A 15 2.21 20.38 4.03
CA LYS A 15 2.46 20.82 2.66
C LYS A 15 3.94 20.73 2.29
N LYS A 16 4.83 21.18 3.18
CA LYS A 16 6.28 21.12 2.98
C LYS A 16 6.79 19.67 2.88
N GLU A 17 6.22 18.77 3.65
CA GLU A 17 6.59 17.35 3.68
C GLU A 17 5.84 16.49 2.64
N ASN A 18 5.06 17.12 1.74
CA ASN A 18 4.19 16.46 0.74
C ASN A 18 3.30 15.35 1.33
N LYS A 19 2.89 15.50 2.59
CA LYS A 19 2.00 14.56 3.28
C LYS A 19 0.55 14.87 2.92
N LYS A 20 -0.29 13.85 2.87
CA LYS A 20 -1.75 13.99 2.69
C LYS A 20 -2.47 13.31 3.84
N ASN A 21 -3.63 13.85 4.24
CA ASN A 21 -4.48 13.22 5.23
C ASN A 21 -5.40 12.19 4.56
N ILE A 22 -5.54 11.03 5.19
CA ILE A 22 -6.49 9.98 4.80
C ILE A 22 -7.46 9.80 5.97
N ASN A 23 -8.75 10.05 5.73
CA ASN A 23 -9.80 9.82 6.70
C ASN A 23 -10.51 8.51 6.34
N VAL A 24 -10.39 7.50 7.21
CA VAL A 24 -10.95 6.16 6.99
C VAL A 24 -11.76 5.73 8.21
N VAL A 25 -12.92 5.14 7.95
CA VAL A 25 -13.77 4.50 8.96
C VAL A 25 -13.53 3.00 8.88
N VAL A 26 -13.17 2.39 10.00
CA VAL A 26 -12.86 0.96 10.12
C VAL A 26 -13.49 0.40 11.37
N GLU A 27 -13.60 -0.92 11.45
CA GLU A 27 -14.08 -1.60 12.66
C GLU A 27 -13.20 -1.30 13.88
N GLU A 28 -13.82 -1.34 15.07
CA GLU A 28 -13.11 -1.17 16.35
C GLU A 28 -12.00 -2.22 16.53
N SER A 29 -12.25 -3.45 16.05
CA SER A 29 -11.28 -4.55 16.03
C SER A 29 -9.97 -4.16 15.34
N THR A 30 -10.07 -3.45 14.21
CA THR A 30 -8.95 -2.95 13.42
C THR A 30 -8.20 -1.85 14.17
N VAL A 31 -8.92 -0.93 14.81
CA VAL A 31 -8.30 0.13 15.63
C VAL A 31 -7.51 -0.46 16.79
N LYS A 32 -8.04 -1.49 17.46
CA LYS A 32 -7.34 -2.18 18.56
C LYS A 32 -6.04 -2.83 18.06
N LYS A 33 -6.08 -3.51 16.92
CA LYS A 33 -4.90 -4.13 16.29
C LYS A 33 -3.85 -3.09 15.91
N LEU A 34 -4.24 -1.98 15.28
CA LEU A 34 -3.32 -0.89 14.92
C LEU A 34 -2.67 -0.24 16.14
N LYS A 35 -3.43 0.00 17.21
CA LYS A 35 -2.89 0.51 18.48
C LYS A 35 -1.93 -0.47 19.13
N HIS A 36 -2.23 -1.78 19.10
CA HIS A 36 -1.33 -2.80 19.61
C HIS A 36 -0.02 -2.81 18.82
N LEU A 37 -0.08 -2.87 17.48
CA LEU A 37 1.11 -2.80 16.62
C LEU A 37 1.93 -1.53 16.84
N SER A 38 1.27 -0.39 17.01
CA SER A 38 1.91 0.89 17.33
C SER A 38 2.75 0.83 18.60
N LYS A 39 2.23 0.19 19.66
CA LYS A 39 2.96 -0.02 20.91
C LYS A 39 4.09 -1.03 20.76
N THR A 40 3.80 -2.17 20.13
CA THR A 40 4.76 -3.28 20.01
C THR A 40 5.98 -2.88 19.18
N LEU A 41 5.77 -2.06 18.15
CA LEU A 41 6.83 -1.65 17.22
C LEU A 41 7.40 -0.25 17.52
N ASP A 42 6.92 0.41 18.58
CA ASP A 42 7.23 1.81 18.92
C ASP A 42 7.14 2.77 17.72
N MET A 43 6.07 2.60 16.92
CA MET A 43 5.87 3.36 15.68
C MET A 43 4.49 4.02 15.64
N PRO A 44 4.38 5.26 15.16
CA PRO A 44 3.11 5.89 14.86
C PRO A 44 2.24 5.08 13.89
N ILE A 45 0.92 5.05 14.13
CA ILE A 45 -0.05 4.30 13.31
C ILE A 45 0.05 4.68 11.82
N ASN A 46 0.28 5.94 11.48
CA ASN A 46 0.41 6.36 10.10
C ASN A 46 1.64 5.75 9.40
N GLN A 47 2.77 5.58 10.10
CA GLN A 47 3.93 4.88 9.56
C GLN A 47 3.65 3.40 9.36
N ILE A 48 2.97 2.77 10.32
CA ILE A 48 2.56 1.36 10.20
C ILE A 48 1.65 1.16 8.99
N ILE A 49 0.66 2.04 8.80
CA ILE A 49 -0.23 2.00 7.62
C ILE A 49 0.59 2.14 6.33
N SER A 50 1.52 3.10 6.25
CA SER A 50 2.38 3.26 5.07
C SER A 50 3.17 1.99 4.75
N ILE A 51 3.82 1.37 5.74
CA ILE A 51 4.58 0.12 5.57
C ILE A 51 3.67 -1.01 5.10
N MET A 52 2.52 -1.19 5.74
CA MET A 52 1.55 -2.22 5.34
C MET A 52 1.07 -2.02 3.91
N THR A 53 0.80 -0.77 3.51
CA THR A 53 0.37 -0.45 2.15
C THR A 53 1.46 -0.76 1.12
N GLU A 54 2.71 -0.39 1.36
CA GLU A 54 3.82 -0.68 0.45
C GLU A 54 4.04 -2.19 0.29
N LEU A 55 4.05 -2.93 1.41
CA LEU A 55 4.20 -4.38 1.40
C LEU A 55 3.06 -5.06 0.64
N PHE A 56 1.82 -4.59 0.83
CA PHE A 56 0.66 -5.14 0.14
C PHE A 56 0.68 -4.81 -1.36
N PHE A 57 1.04 -3.58 -1.71
CA PHE A 57 1.16 -3.14 -3.10
C PHE A 57 2.19 -3.98 -3.87
N LYS A 58 3.38 -4.15 -3.30
CA LYS A 58 4.44 -4.97 -3.89
C LYS A 58 3.99 -6.41 -4.11
N LYS A 59 3.34 -7.01 -3.11
CA LYS A 59 2.79 -8.38 -3.25
C LYS A 59 1.78 -8.50 -4.38
N ILE A 60 0.89 -7.51 -4.54
CA ILE A 60 -0.06 -7.50 -5.65
C ILE A 60 0.66 -7.40 -7.00
N GLU A 61 1.66 -6.53 -7.09
CA GLU A 61 2.45 -6.35 -8.31
C GLU A 61 3.17 -7.65 -8.71
N ASP A 62 3.81 -8.31 -7.74
CA ASP A 62 4.47 -9.61 -7.94
C ASP A 62 3.49 -10.66 -8.47
N VAL A 63 2.30 -10.77 -7.86
CA VAL A 63 1.25 -11.70 -8.31
C VAL A 63 0.77 -11.37 -9.74
N GLN A 64 0.58 -10.09 -10.06
CA GLN A 64 0.17 -9.69 -11.41
C GLN A 64 1.25 -10.01 -12.46
N ASN A 65 2.52 -9.85 -12.11
CA ASN A 65 3.63 -10.18 -13.00
C ASN A 65 3.72 -11.68 -13.24
N GLN A 66 3.57 -12.50 -12.19
CA GLN A 66 3.49 -13.96 -12.33
C GLN A 66 2.36 -14.39 -13.28
N ILE A 67 1.16 -13.84 -13.11
CA ILE A 67 0.00 -14.12 -13.99
C ILE A 67 0.30 -13.73 -15.45
N LYS A 68 0.97 -12.59 -15.68
CA LYS A 68 1.35 -12.14 -17.03
C LYS A 68 2.36 -13.10 -17.66
N GLU A 69 3.36 -13.52 -16.90
CA GLU A 69 4.38 -14.47 -17.38
C GLU A 69 3.77 -15.83 -17.71
N GLU A 70 2.89 -16.36 -16.88
CA GLU A 70 2.18 -17.62 -17.15
C GLU A 70 1.33 -17.53 -18.43
N LYS A 71 0.59 -16.43 -18.60
CA LYS A 71 -0.19 -16.18 -19.82
C LYS A 71 0.71 -16.10 -21.05
N LYS A 72 1.88 -15.46 -20.94
CA LYS A 72 2.85 -15.38 -22.04
C LYS A 72 3.41 -16.76 -22.38
N LYS A 73 3.88 -17.52 -21.38
CA LYS A 73 4.39 -18.90 -21.55
C LYS A 73 3.35 -19.80 -22.22
N LYS A 74 2.08 -19.72 -21.81
CA LYS A 74 0.99 -20.50 -22.41
C LYS A 74 0.76 -20.12 -23.89
N ARG A 75 0.79 -18.83 -24.23
CA ARG A 75 0.69 -18.36 -25.63
C ARG A 75 1.86 -18.86 -26.48
N ASP A 76 3.08 -18.80 -25.95
CA ASP A 76 4.28 -19.22 -26.67
C ASP A 76 4.28 -20.74 -26.90
N MET A 77 3.83 -21.52 -25.91
CA MET A 77 3.65 -22.97 -26.05
C MET A 77 2.60 -23.34 -27.11
N LEU A 78 1.44 -22.65 -27.11
CA LEU A 78 0.40 -22.84 -28.12
C LEU A 78 0.94 -22.54 -29.53
N LYS A 79 1.64 -21.41 -29.71
CA LYS A 79 2.25 -21.05 -31.00
C LYS A 79 3.21 -22.13 -31.49
N LYS A 80 4.07 -22.65 -30.59
CA LYS A 80 5.03 -23.70 -30.91
C LYS A 80 4.33 -24.97 -31.42
N ILE A 81 3.27 -25.41 -30.73
CA ILE A 81 2.47 -26.58 -31.15
C ILE A 81 1.88 -26.35 -32.55
N TYR A 82 1.26 -25.18 -32.80
CA TYR A 82 0.69 -24.87 -34.12
C TYR A 82 1.74 -24.87 -35.24
N THR A 83 2.95 -24.35 -35.00
CA THR A 83 4.02 -24.34 -36.00
C THR A 83 4.66 -25.70 -36.25
N GLU A 84 4.66 -26.61 -35.28
CA GLU A 84 5.20 -27.98 -35.43
C GLU A 84 4.18 -28.96 -36.03
N SER A 85 2.90 -28.56 -36.13
CA SER A 85 1.81 -29.36 -36.70
C SER A 85 1.57 -29.10 -38.19
N THR A 86 2.32 -28.17 -38.80
CA THR A 86 2.20 -27.74 -40.20
C THR A 86 3.48 -28.08 -40.95
#